data_AF-A0A7K0UX24-F1
#
_entry.id   AF-A0A7K0UX24-F1
#
_cell.length_a   1.000
_cell.length_b   1.000
_cell.length_c   1.000
_cell.angle_alpha   90.00
_cell.angle_beta   90.00
_cell.angle_gamma   90.00
#
_symmetry.space_group_name_H-M   'P 1'
#
loop_
_entity.id
_entity.type
_entity.pdbx_description
1 polymer ?
#
loop_
_entity_poly.entity_id
_entity_poly.type
_entity_poly.pdbx_seq_one_letter_code
_entity_poly.pdbx_strand_id
1 'polypeptide(L)' 'MKKSLKLMAVVASLTLITGVAVAPASQAAKIKLCLALDTGGVDDRSFNQGAWAGAQASTVSNAEYL' A
#
# COMPACT_ATOMS: atom_id res chain seq x y z
N MET A 1 15.81 -42.21 -12.91
CA MET A 1 14.53 -41.85 -12.25
C MET A 1 14.72 -41.29 -10.83
N LYS A 2 15.39 -41.97 -9.88
CA LYS A 2 15.56 -41.43 -8.51
C LYS A 2 16.38 -40.13 -8.42
N LYS A 3 17.43 -39.98 -9.24
CA LYS A 3 18.27 -38.77 -9.29
C LYS A 3 17.58 -37.59 -9.98
N SER A 4 16.84 -37.87 -11.06
CA SER A 4 16.06 -36.88 -11.80
C SER A 4 14.86 -36.36 -10.99
N LEU A 5 14.23 -37.20 -10.16
CA LEU A 5 13.15 -36.77 -9.28
C LEU A 5 13.63 -35.86 -8.14
N LYS A 6 14.82 -36.14 -7.57
CA LYS A 6 15.46 -35.26 -6.58
C LYS A 6 15.82 -33.89 -7.19
N LEU A 7 16.29 -33.89 -8.44
CA LEU A 7 16.61 -32.65 -9.16
C LEU A 7 15.35 -31.81 -9.41
N MET A 8 14.25 -32.42 -9.85
CA MET A 8 12.98 -31.70 -10.03
C MET A 8 12.41 -31.18 -8.71
N ALA A 9 12.55 -31.93 -7.61
CA ALA A 9 12.11 -31.46 -6.29
C ALA A 9 12.90 -30.22 -5.82
N VAL A 10 14.21 -30.15 -6.10
CA VAL A 10 15.05 -28.99 -5.79
C VAL A 10 14.72 -27.79 -6.68
N VAL A 11 14.44 -28.01 -7.97
CA VAL A 11 14.03 -26.92 -8.87
C VAL A 11 12.65 -26.37 -8.46
N ALA A 12 11.70 -27.24 -8.15
CA ALA A 12 10.36 -26.84 -7.72
C ALA A 12 10.36 -26.06 -6.40
N SER A 13 11.17 -26.47 -5.42
CA SER A 13 11.29 -25.74 -4.15
C SER A 13 11.99 -24.39 -4.34
N LEU A 14 12.99 -24.29 -5.22
CA LEU A 14 13.65 -23.02 -5.53
C LEU A 14 12.72 -22.03 -6.25
N THR A 15 11.86 -22.50 -7.15
CA THR A 15 10.83 -21.66 -7.81
C THR A 15 9.74 -21.20 -6.87
N LEU A 16 9.40 -21.98 -5.84
CA LEU A 16 8.41 -21.57 -4.84
C LEU A 16 8.96 -20.47 -3.91
N ILE A 17 10.25 -20.55 -3.56
CA ILE A 17 10.93 -19.54 -2.74
C ILE A 17 11.06 -18.21 -3.51
N THR A 18 11.32 -18.24 -4.81
CA THR A 18 11.40 -17.01 -5.64
C THR A 18 10.03 -16.47 -6.06
N GLY A 19 8.99 -17.30 -6.14
CA GLY A 19 7.64 -16.87 -6.53
C GLY A 19 6.85 -16.14 -5.44
N VAL A 20 7.14 -16.39 -4.16
CA VAL A 20 6.40 -15.79 -3.03
C VAL A 20 7.12 -14.56 -2.44
N ALA A 21 8.42 -14.41 -2.64
CA ALA A 21 9.25 -13.45 -1.92
C ALA A 21 9.54 -12.12 -2.64
N VAL A 22 8.96 -11.84 -3.81
CA VAL A 22 9.37 -10.65 -4.62
C VAL A 22 8.21 -9.80 -5.12
N ALA A 23 7.00 -9.94 -4.56
CA ALA A 23 5.98 -8.92 -4.77
C ALA A 23 6.44 -7.63 -4.08
N PRO A 24 6.70 -6.52 -4.80
CA PRO A 24 7.14 -5.29 -4.18
C PRO A 24 6.01 -4.80 -3.26
N ALA A 25 6.29 -4.66 -1.96
CA ALA A 25 5.38 -3.99 -1.02
C ALA A 25 5.03 -2.55 -1.49
N SER A 26 5.83 -2.01 -2.41
CA SER A 26 5.67 -0.70 -3.06
C SER A 26 4.52 -0.61 -4.08
N GLN A 27 3.78 -1.69 -4.36
CA GLN A 27 2.67 -1.68 -5.33
C GLN A 27 1.29 -1.83 -4.69
N ALA A 28 1.18 -1.74 -3.36
CA ALA A 28 -0.12 -1.62 -2.71
C ALA A 28 -0.84 -0.37 -3.23
N ALA A 29 -2.07 -0.55 -3.74
CA ALA A 29 -2.90 0.57 -4.16
C ALA A 29 -3.15 1.50 -2.98
N LYS A 30 -3.06 2.81 -3.21
CA LYS A 30 -3.40 3.81 -2.18
C LYS A 30 -4.86 3.65 -1.77
N ILE A 31 -5.11 3.71 -0.46
CA ILE A 31 -6.48 3.68 0.06
C ILE A 31 -7.17 5.02 -0.19
N LYS A 32 -8.49 5.02 -0.35
CA LYS A 32 -9.27 6.26 -0.36
C LYS A 32 -9.50 6.71 1.08
N LEU A 33 -9.18 7.97 1.37
CA LEU A 33 -9.40 8.60 2.67
C LEU A 33 -10.40 9.74 2.51
N CYS A 34 -11.43 9.74 3.34
CA CYS A 34 -12.47 10.76 3.34
C CYS A 34 -12.36 11.57 4.64
N LEU A 35 -12.00 12.85 4.53
CA LEU A 35 -11.89 13.75 5.68
C LEU A 35 -13.17 14.57 5.80
N ALA A 36 -14.04 14.19 6.73
CA ALA A 36 -15.20 15.01 7.08
C ALA A 36 -14.76 16.20 7.92
N LEU A 37 -15.12 17.40 7.51
CA LEU A 37 -14.85 18.64 8.23
C LEU A 37 -16.13 19.10 8.93
N ASP A 38 -15.99 19.78 10.06
CA ASP A 38 -17.12 20.43 10.73
C ASP A 38 -17.48 21.74 9.99
N THR A 39 -17.12 22.90 10.53
CA THR A 39 -17.42 24.21 9.93
C THR A 39 -16.15 24.92 9.46
N GLY A 40 -16.24 25.68 8.36
CA GLY A 40 -15.13 26.51 7.84
C GLY A 40 -14.32 25.92 6.69
N GLY A 41 -14.43 24.61 6.42
CA GLY A 41 -13.80 23.97 5.26
C GLY A 41 -12.27 23.91 5.31
N VAL A 42 -11.63 23.56 4.20
CA VAL A 42 -10.17 23.31 4.13
C VAL A 42 -9.29 24.56 4.23
N ASP A 43 -9.86 25.75 4.04
CA ASP A 43 -9.14 27.03 4.04
C ASP A 43 -9.49 27.90 5.28
N ASP A 44 -9.94 27.25 6.36
CA ASP A 44 -10.40 27.90 7.59
C ASP A 44 -9.29 28.62 8.40
N ARG A 45 -8.02 28.52 7.96
CA ARG A 45 -6.82 29.03 8.66
C ARG A 45 -6.72 28.54 10.10
N SER A 46 -7.31 27.38 10.39
CA SER A 46 -7.40 26.82 11.72
C SER A 46 -7.17 25.30 11.65
N PHE A 47 -7.90 24.55 12.47
CA PHE A 47 -7.80 23.11 12.59
C PHE A 47 -8.04 22.36 11.28
N ASN A 48 -9.06 22.73 10.49
CA ASN A 48 -9.42 21.95 9.29
C ASN A 48 -8.35 22.07 8.20
N GLN A 49 -7.76 23.25 8.01
CA GLN A 49 -6.63 23.42 7.11
C GLN A 49 -5.45 22.54 7.51
N GLY A 50 -5.14 22.47 8.81
CA GLY A 50 -4.09 21.59 9.33
C GLY A 50 -4.38 20.11 9.09
N ALA A 51 -5.61 19.68 9.37
CA ALA A 51 -6.06 18.31 9.13
C ALA A 51 -6.00 17.94 7.63
N TRP A 52 -6.42 18.86 6.74
CA TRP A 52 -6.38 18.67 5.30
C TRP A 52 -4.95 18.60 4.76
N ALA A 53 -4.04 19.46 5.24
CA ALA A 53 -2.63 19.39 4.87
C ALA A 53 -1.99 18.05 5.28
N GLY A 54 -2.32 17.55 6.48
CA GLY A 54 -1.88 16.23 6.93
C GLY A 54 -2.41 15.09 6.05
N ALA A 55 -3.69 15.14 5.68
CA ALA A 55 -4.30 14.15 4.80
C ALA A 55 -3.66 14.14 3.39
N GLN A 56 -3.34 15.31 2.84
CA GLN A 56 -2.65 15.45 1.54
C GLN A 56 -1.21 14.93 1.56
N ALA A 57 -0.52 15.04 2.70
CA ALA A 57 0.86 14.56 2.84
C ALA A 57 0.97 13.03 2.96
N SER A 58 -0.14 12.31 3.09
CA SER A 58 -0.15 10.85 3.23
C SER A 58 0.43 10.14 2.01
N THR A 59 1.40 9.27 2.24
CA THR A 59 1.99 8.42 1.18
C THR A 59 1.17 7.17 0.89
N VAL A 60 0.25 6.81 1.79
CA VAL A 60 -0.54 5.57 1.74
C VAL A 60 -1.97 5.77 1.25
N SER A 61 -2.45 7.02 1.17
CA SER A 61 -3.83 7.34 0.79
C SER A 61 -3.93 8.43 -0.25
N ASN A 62 -5.06 8.46 -0.95
CA ASN A 62 -5.55 9.62 -1.70
C ASN A 62 -6.67 10.25 -0.89
N ALA A 63 -6.47 11.50 -0.46
CA ALA A 63 -7.41 12.20 0.40
C ALA A 63 -8.45 12.98 -0.43
N GLU A 64 -9.69 12.90 0.01
CA GLU A 64 -10.83 13.71 -0.44
C GLU A 64 -11.50 14.27 0.83
N TYR A 65 -12.07 15.48 0.76
CA TYR A 65 -12.85 16.05 1.87
C TYR A 65 -14.34 16.09 1.51
N LEU A 66 -15.20 16.00 2.53
CA LEU A 66 -16.66 16.15 2.40
C LEU A 66 -17.12 17.52 2.86
#